data_AF-A0AAD3HBH7-F1
#
_entry.id   AF-A0AAD3HBH7-F1
#
_cell.length_a   1.000
_cell.length_b   1.000
_cell.length_c   1.000
_cell.angle_alpha   90.00
_cell.angle_beta   90.00
_cell.angle_gamma   90.00
#
_symmetry.space_group_name_H-M   'P 1'
#
loop_
_entity.id
_entity.type
_entity.pdbx_description
1 polymer ?
#
loop_
_entity_poly.entity_id
_entity_poly.type
_entity_poly.pdbx_seq_one_letter_code
_entity_poly.pdbx_strand_id
1 'polypeptide(L)'
;MKISSLNSNLKRIDLLIVLACTILAAIKVTAILTTEMREQGKIEEEYLSQQQQDGEEEQDSIEFAPIIINAGQGTTGTHLFTEATCLLGYTSFHYNLGCIPSRYIIPKTFNKTTPAETSIQFDEKFQSDIIGQHYFLLAKLSALNKIHFTKNGKSFLIRAQKELEDLIVNAKAMNIVLSLHDTPYPFLLPYIIKLTKKHHDGKSPLIILSERDPEEYISRRTSTNQGDSHLMCRQSLENRSSFYNSSFDIIGCIERGVNNNKASSNLNDSENNDETQRKYTLSERDLLISMTNATKEFGIDKVVESFREYQNSARKLATFSYKIFNRKDRTNVKDLASLMKEKFGHYYPPEKGLVNVNLLKQTFIEKIL
;
A
#
# COMPACT_ATOMS: atom_id res chain seq x y z
N MET A 1 -49.83 -21.18 62.05
CA MET A 1 -50.00 -20.29 60.87
C MET A 1 -49.37 -18.93 61.16
N LYS A 2 -48.15 -18.65 60.68
CA LYS A 2 -47.55 -17.29 60.52
C LYS A 2 -46.12 -17.31 59.91
N ILE A 3 -45.83 -18.24 58.99
CA ILE A 3 -44.49 -18.33 58.34
C ILE A 3 -44.47 -17.68 56.93
N SER A 4 -45.63 -17.47 56.30
CA SER A 4 -45.68 -16.94 54.92
C SER A 4 -45.37 -15.44 54.78
N SER A 5 -45.47 -14.63 55.86
CA SER A 5 -45.23 -13.18 55.77
C SER A 5 -43.78 -12.75 55.97
N LEU A 6 -42.89 -13.61 56.50
CA LEU A 6 -41.46 -13.28 56.59
C LEU A 6 -40.75 -13.39 55.23
N ASN A 7 -41.20 -14.33 54.38
CA ASN A 7 -40.51 -14.66 53.14
C ASN A 7 -40.69 -13.58 52.04
N SER A 8 -41.77 -12.80 52.09
CA SER A 8 -41.98 -11.66 51.17
C SER A 8 -41.11 -10.45 51.53
N ASN A 9 -40.82 -10.24 52.82
CA ASN A 9 -39.99 -9.13 53.28
C ASN A 9 -38.51 -9.37 53.00
N LEU A 10 -38.00 -10.61 53.14
CA LEU A 10 -36.62 -10.94 52.75
C LEU A 10 -36.38 -10.71 51.24
N LYS A 11 -37.31 -11.15 50.37
CA LYS A 11 -37.19 -10.91 48.93
C LYS A 11 -37.18 -9.43 48.53
N ARG A 12 -37.87 -8.57 49.29
CA ARG A 12 -37.84 -7.11 49.07
C ARG A 12 -36.50 -6.51 49.47
N ILE A 13 -35.89 -6.99 50.56
CA ILE A 13 -34.58 -6.53 51.01
C ILE A 13 -33.49 -6.93 49.99
N ASP A 14 -33.50 -8.18 49.51
CA ASP A 14 -32.55 -8.63 48.50
C ASP A 14 -32.65 -7.84 47.19
N LEU A 15 -33.88 -7.54 46.75
CA LEU A 15 -34.12 -6.73 45.56
C LEU A 15 -33.60 -5.29 45.73
N LEU A 16 -33.79 -4.69 46.91
CA LEU A 16 -33.28 -3.36 47.21
C LEU A 16 -31.74 -3.32 47.27
N ILE A 17 -31.11 -4.37 47.80
CA ILE A 17 -29.65 -4.51 47.84
C ILE A 17 -29.09 -4.63 46.41
N VAL A 18 -29.67 -5.49 45.57
CA VAL A 18 -29.25 -5.66 44.17
C VAL A 18 -29.41 -4.35 43.39
N LEU A 19 -30.53 -3.64 43.57
CA LEU A 19 -30.77 -2.36 42.93
C LEU A 19 -29.75 -1.30 43.39
N ALA A 20 -29.47 -1.21 44.69
CA ALA A 20 -28.48 -0.30 45.24
C ALA A 20 -27.07 -0.59 44.70
N CYS A 21 -26.65 -1.86 44.65
CA CYS A 21 -25.37 -2.25 44.07
C CYS A 21 -25.27 -1.90 42.58
N THR A 22 -26.35 -2.07 41.83
CA THR A 22 -26.39 -1.75 40.40
C THR A 22 -26.27 -0.24 40.16
N ILE A 23 -26.96 0.57 40.96
CA ILE A 23 -26.87 2.03 40.91
C ILE A 23 -25.44 2.51 41.27
N LEU A 24 -24.85 1.95 42.33
CA LEU A 24 -23.47 2.26 42.73
C LEU A 24 -22.45 1.90 41.65
N ALA A 25 -22.61 0.76 40.98
CA ALA A 25 -21.75 0.36 39.87
C ALA A 25 -21.90 1.33 38.68
N ALA A 26 -23.13 1.72 38.33
CA ALA A 26 -23.39 2.68 37.26
C ALA A 26 -22.77 4.06 37.55
N ILE A 27 -22.90 4.57 38.78
CA ILE A 27 -22.28 5.84 39.21
C ILE A 27 -20.75 5.76 39.08
N LYS A 28 -20.15 4.65 39.52
CA LYS A 28 -18.69 4.48 39.45
C LYS A 28 -18.19 4.44 38.01
N VAL A 29 -18.89 3.76 37.11
CA VAL A 29 -18.56 3.72 35.67
C VAL A 29 -18.69 5.10 35.05
N THR A 30 -19.79 5.82 35.30
CA THR A 30 -20.00 7.18 34.78
C THR A 30 -18.92 8.16 35.26
N ALA A 31 -18.51 8.06 36.53
CA ALA A 31 -17.44 8.89 37.09
C ALA A 31 -16.06 8.63 36.45
N ILE A 32 -15.74 7.36 36.17
CA ILE A 32 -14.50 6.99 35.46
C ILE A 32 -14.53 7.55 34.04
N LEU A 33 -15.62 7.35 33.30
CA LEU A 33 -15.76 7.83 31.92
C LEU A 33 -15.71 9.36 31.83
N THR A 34 -16.35 10.08 32.75
CA THR A 34 -16.27 11.56 32.77
C THR A 34 -14.88 12.08 33.11
N THR A 35 -14.11 11.35 33.92
CA THR A 35 -12.72 11.72 34.24
C THR A 35 -11.81 11.50 33.02
N GLU A 36 -11.93 10.36 32.34
CA GLU A 36 -11.18 10.08 31.10
C GLU A 36 -11.50 11.08 29.99
N MET A 37 -12.78 11.41 29.77
CA MET A 37 -13.18 12.40 28.77
C MET A 37 -12.64 13.80 29.09
N ARG A 38 -12.54 14.17 30.37
CA ARG A 38 -12.00 15.47 30.80
C ARG A 38 -10.48 15.54 30.64
N GLU A 39 -9.76 14.44 30.86
CA GLU A 39 -8.32 14.36 30.59
C GLU A 39 -8.04 14.40 29.08
N GLN A 40 -8.83 13.70 28.26
CA GLN A 40 -8.72 13.78 26.80
C GLN A 40 -8.95 15.19 26.27
N GLY A 41 -9.98 15.90 26.76
CA GLY A 41 -10.24 17.29 26.35
C GLY A 41 -9.12 18.26 26.74
N LYS A 42 -8.50 18.07 27.91
CA LYS A 42 -7.35 18.89 28.33
C LYS A 42 -6.10 18.66 27.48
N ILE A 43 -5.82 17.40 27.12
CA ILE A 43 -4.71 17.06 26.22
C ILE A 43 -4.94 17.67 24.82
N GLU A 44 -6.19 17.73 24.37
CA GLU A 44 -6.55 18.31 23.07
C GLU A 44 -6.42 19.84 23.07
N GLU A 45 -6.85 20.54 24.15
CA GLU A 45 -6.63 21.99 24.32
C GLU A 45 -5.16 22.36 24.49
N GLU A 46 -4.37 21.60 25.25
CA GLU A 46 -2.93 21.82 25.42
C GLU A 46 -2.16 21.61 24.10
N TYR A 47 -2.59 20.63 23.29
CA TYR A 47 -2.02 20.39 21.96
C TYR A 47 -2.40 21.49 20.95
N LEU A 48 -3.64 21.94 20.94
CA LEU A 48 -4.12 23.01 20.05
C LEU A 48 -3.48 24.37 20.41
N SER A 49 -3.27 24.63 21.71
CA SER A 49 -2.58 25.85 22.15
C SER A 49 -1.08 25.83 21.83
N GLN A 50 -0.42 24.66 21.87
CA GLN A 50 0.96 24.52 21.38
C GLN A 50 1.06 24.76 19.87
N GLN A 51 0.12 24.26 19.06
CA GLN A 51 0.08 24.52 17.61
C GLN A 51 -0.21 25.99 17.23
N GLN A 52 -0.76 26.80 18.15
CA GLN A 52 -1.01 28.22 17.92
C GLN A 52 0.11 29.14 18.42
N GLN A 53 1.05 28.64 19.25
CA GLN A 53 2.17 29.43 19.78
C GLN A 53 3.50 29.21 19.04
N ASP A 54 3.61 28.14 18.26
CA ASP A 54 4.68 27.98 17.28
C ASP A 54 4.34 28.82 16.04
N GLY A 55 4.48 30.14 16.21
CA GLY A 55 4.26 31.13 15.17
C GLY A 55 5.16 30.88 13.96
N GLU A 56 4.59 31.12 12.78
CA GLU A 56 5.14 31.81 11.60
C GLU A 56 6.66 31.75 11.32
N GLU A 57 7.38 30.72 11.76
CA GLU A 57 8.57 30.27 11.08
C GLU A 57 8.09 29.76 9.73
N GLU A 58 8.51 30.47 8.69
CA GLU A 58 8.36 30.14 7.28
C GLU A 58 8.57 28.64 7.11
N GLN A 59 7.46 27.88 7.15
CA GLN A 59 7.47 26.43 7.14
C GLN A 59 7.90 26.05 5.74
N ASP A 60 9.23 25.95 5.58
CA ASP A 60 9.96 25.58 4.39
C ASP A 60 9.13 24.50 3.69
N SER A 61 8.56 24.90 2.55
CA SER A 61 7.45 24.23 1.91
C SER A 61 7.72 22.74 1.88
N ILE A 62 6.94 21.92 2.62
CA ILE A 62 7.16 20.48 2.75
C ILE A 62 7.47 19.91 1.35
N GLU A 63 8.72 19.48 1.12
CA GLU A 63 9.23 19.14 -0.21
C GLU A 63 8.48 17.94 -0.82
N PHE A 64 7.92 17.09 0.04
CA PHE A 64 7.32 15.83 -0.32
C PHE A 64 5.78 15.85 -0.19
N ALA A 65 5.10 15.33 -1.20
CA ALA A 65 3.69 15.00 -1.12
C ALA A 65 3.46 13.88 -0.08
N PRO A 66 2.31 13.82 0.62
CA PRO A 66 1.96 12.81 1.63
C PRO A 66 1.72 11.41 1.03
N ILE A 67 2.66 10.95 0.22
CA ILE A 67 2.68 9.68 -0.49
C ILE A 67 4.05 9.06 -0.24
N ILE A 68 4.07 7.89 0.40
CA ILE A 68 5.28 7.12 0.67
C ILE A 68 5.26 5.86 -0.19
N ILE A 69 6.31 5.63 -0.98
CA ILE A 69 6.39 4.44 -1.84
C ILE A 69 7.63 3.62 -1.50
N ASN A 70 7.44 2.34 -1.18
CA ASN A 70 8.55 1.39 -1.11
C ASN A 70 8.88 0.87 -2.50
N ALA A 71 10.02 1.29 -3.04
CA ALA A 71 10.56 0.86 -4.32
C ALA A 71 11.23 -0.53 -4.26
N GLY A 72 11.37 -1.13 -3.08
CA GLY A 72 11.89 -2.48 -2.98
C GLY A 72 10.89 -3.53 -3.46
N GLN A 73 11.38 -4.58 -4.09
CA GLN A 73 10.55 -5.69 -4.57
C GLN A 73 10.52 -6.84 -3.55
N GLY A 74 9.34 -7.43 -3.36
CA GLY A 74 9.14 -8.70 -2.71
C GLY A 74 8.82 -8.67 -1.21
N THR A 75 7.97 -9.62 -0.81
CA THR A 75 7.22 -9.72 0.46
C THR A 75 7.96 -9.46 1.76
N THR A 76 9.07 -10.14 2.05
CA THR A 76 9.64 -10.13 3.41
C THR A 76 10.14 -8.74 3.84
N GLY A 77 10.86 -8.04 2.95
CA GLY A 77 11.41 -6.72 3.27
C GLY A 77 10.34 -5.63 3.25
N THR A 78 9.39 -5.71 2.30
CA THR A 78 8.33 -4.74 2.13
C THR A 78 7.32 -4.77 3.27
N HIS A 79 6.99 -5.96 3.80
CA HIS A 79 6.11 -6.12 4.98
C HIS A 79 6.64 -5.37 6.21
N LEU A 80 7.94 -5.49 6.49
CA LEU A 80 8.59 -4.80 7.60
C LEU A 80 8.45 -3.27 7.48
N PHE A 81 8.57 -2.76 6.26
CA PHE A 81 8.38 -1.33 5.98
C PHE A 81 6.92 -0.89 6.13
N THR A 82 5.95 -1.74 5.77
CA THR A 82 4.52 -1.49 5.99
C THR A 82 4.18 -1.36 7.46
N GLU A 83 4.69 -2.28 8.28
CA GLU A 83 4.52 -2.23 9.74
C GLU A 83 5.23 -0.99 10.33
N ALA A 84 6.40 -0.63 9.81
CA ALA A 84 7.13 0.55 10.26
C ALA A 84 6.38 1.85 9.93
N THR A 85 5.84 2.02 8.71
CA THR A 85 5.04 3.19 8.35
C THR A 85 3.71 3.24 9.11
N CYS A 86 3.12 2.09 9.41
CA CYS A 86 1.98 1.99 10.30
C CYS A 86 2.30 2.50 11.71
N LEU A 87 3.45 2.12 12.30
CA LEU A 87 3.87 2.66 13.61
C LEU A 87 4.12 4.17 13.60
N LEU A 88 4.38 4.75 12.43
CA LEU A 88 4.57 6.19 12.26
C LEU A 88 3.27 6.97 12.10
N GLY A 89 2.10 6.31 12.17
CA GLY A 89 0.84 7.04 11.99
C GLY A 89 0.46 7.23 10.52
N TYR A 90 0.95 6.39 9.59
CA TYR A 90 0.57 6.48 8.18
C TYR A 90 -0.34 5.34 7.73
N THR A 91 -1.34 5.68 6.91
CA THR A 91 -2.18 4.70 6.23
C THR A 91 -1.31 3.88 5.29
N SER A 92 -1.23 2.56 5.51
CA SER A 92 -0.21 1.72 4.88
C SER A 92 -0.78 0.43 4.29
N PHE A 93 -0.35 0.07 3.07
CA PHE A 93 -0.87 -1.09 2.34
C PHE A 93 0.23 -2.04 1.84
N HIS A 94 0.03 -3.35 2.05
CA HIS A 94 0.87 -4.45 1.58
C HIS A 94 0.02 -5.67 1.24
N TYR A 95 -0.20 -5.94 -0.05
CA TYR A 95 -1.15 -6.96 -0.54
C TYR A 95 -2.53 -6.90 0.13
N ASN A 96 -2.79 -7.76 1.11
CA ASN A 96 -4.06 -7.84 1.82
C ASN A 96 -3.97 -7.28 3.24
N LEU A 97 -2.86 -6.64 3.59
CA LEU A 97 -2.64 -6.02 4.88
C LEU A 97 -2.82 -4.51 4.73
N GLY A 98 -3.64 -3.95 5.60
CA GLY A 98 -3.88 -2.52 5.68
C GLY A 98 -3.63 -2.04 7.10
N CYS A 99 -3.03 -0.88 7.24
CA CYS A 99 -3.03 -0.12 8.48
C CYS A 99 -3.88 1.12 8.25
N ILE A 100 -5.01 1.21 8.95
CA ILE A 100 -6.11 2.14 8.62
C ILE A 100 -6.45 3.00 9.84
N PRO A 101 -6.71 4.32 9.66
CA PRO A 101 -7.18 5.19 10.74
C PRO A 101 -8.49 4.71 11.32
N SER A 102 -8.58 4.64 12.65
CA SER A 102 -9.79 4.24 13.37
C SER A 102 -11.01 5.08 13.00
N ARG A 103 -10.83 6.35 12.60
CA ARG A 103 -11.92 7.21 12.14
C ARG A 103 -12.65 6.67 10.89
N TYR A 104 -12.00 5.82 10.09
CA TYR A 104 -12.61 5.15 8.94
C TYR A 104 -13.11 3.74 9.26
N ILE A 105 -13.03 3.32 10.51
CA ILE A 105 -13.52 2.02 10.97
C ILE A 105 -14.85 2.26 11.69
N ILE A 106 -15.90 1.62 11.18
CA ILE A 106 -17.22 1.60 11.79
C ILE A 106 -17.29 0.37 12.70
N PRO A 107 -17.37 0.56 14.03
CA PRO A 107 -17.55 -0.54 14.95
C PRO A 107 -18.89 -1.22 14.66
N LYS A 108 -18.89 -2.49 14.28
CA LYS A 108 -20.13 -3.26 14.24
C LYS A 108 -20.55 -3.63 15.66
N THR A 109 -21.83 -3.42 15.97
CA THR A 109 -22.45 -4.00 17.17
C THR A 109 -22.48 -5.52 17.02
N PHE A 110 -21.71 -6.22 17.85
CA PHE A 110 -21.73 -7.68 17.87
C PHE A 110 -23.06 -8.17 18.42
N ASN A 111 -23.81 -8.90 17.60
CA ASN A 111 -24.80 -9.83 18.14
C ASN A 111 -24.04 -10.98 18.80
N LYS A 112 -24.25 -11.17 20.11
CA LYS A 112 -23.54 -12.13 20.98
C LYS A 112 -23.61 -13.60 20.56
N THR A 113 -24.31 -13.94 19.48
CA THR A 113 -24.65 -15.32 19.12
C THR A 113 -23.61 -16.00 18.21
N THR A 114 -22.70 -15.27 17.58
CA THR A 114 -21.64 -15.85 16.75
C THR A 114 -20.24 -15.54 17.32
N PRO A 115 -19.46 -16.56 17.68
CA PRO A 115 -18.09 -16.35 18.15
C PRO A 115 -17.20 -15.75 17.05
N ALA A 116 -16.74 -14.53 17.30
CA ALA A 116 -15.39 -14.04 16.97
C ALA A 116 -14.93 -13.96 15.50
N GLU A 117 -15.80 -13.78 14.53
CA GLU A 117 -15.39 -13.04 13.33
C GLU A 117 -15.64 -11.56 13.58
N THR A 118 -14.58 -10.85 13.99
CA THR A 118 -14.63 -9.41 14.12
C THR A 118 -14.78 -8.79 12.74
N SER A 119 -16.01 -8.72 12.23
CA SER A 119 -16.28 -8.08 10.96
C SER A 119 -16.18 -6.56 11.14
N ILE A 120 -15.10 -6.02 10.60
CA ILE A 120 -14.81 -4.59 10.58
C ILE A 120 -15.55 -4.02 9.37
N GLN A 121 -16.39 -3.01 9.59
CA GLN A 121 -16.90 -2.19 8.51
C GLN A 121 -16.01 -0.97 8.35
N PHE A 122 -15.86 -0.53 7.12
CA PHE A 122 -15.17 0.71 6.79
C PHE A 122 -16.19 1.76 6.38
N ASP A 123 -15.85 3.03 6.61
CA ASP A 123 -16.52 4.14 5.96
C ASP A 123 -16.67 3.85 4.46
N GLU A 124 -17.87 4.08 3.91
CA GLU A 124 -18.19 3.67 2.53
C GLU A 124 -17.25 4.34 1.52
N LYS A 125 -16.93 5.61 1.74
CA LYS A 125 -16.03 6.37 0.88
C LYS A 125 -14.61 5.83 1.00
N PHE A 126 -14.08 5.61 2.20
CA PHE A 126 -12.76 5.00 2.38
C PHE A 126 -12.67 3.60 1.75
N GLN A 127 -13.73 2.80 1.91
CA GLN A 127 -13.83 1.46 1.34
C GLN A 127 -13.77 1.49 -0.20
N SER A 128 -14.55 2.35 -0.86
CA SER A 128 -14.55 2.43 -2.33
C SER A 128 -13.27 3.07 -2.86
N ASP A 129 -12.88 4.19 -2.28
CA ASP A 129 -11.92 5.11 -2.87
C ASP A 129 -10.47 4.77 -2.53
N ILE A 130 -10.22 4.03 -1.44
CA ILE A 130 -8.87 3.64 -1.03
C ILE A 130 -8.71 2.13 -1.14
N ILE A 131 -9.50 1.37 -0.35
CA ILE A 131 -9.36 -0.09 -0.29
C ILE A 131 -9.74 -0.74 -1.64
N GLY A 132 -10.86 -0.31 -2.24
CA GLY A 132 -11.34 -0.83 -3.51
C GLY A 132 -10.35 -0.62 -4.65
N GLN A 133 -9.77 0.57 -4.75
CA GLN A 133 -8.77 0.90 -5.77
C GLN A 133 -7.45 0.15 -5.56
N HIS A 134 -6.97 0.05 -4.31
CA HIS A 134 -5.82 -0.78 -3.96
C HIS A 134 -5.99 -2.23 -4.44
N TYR A 135 -7.14 -2.84 -4.15
CA TYR A 135 -7.44 -4.20 -4.59
C TYR A 135 -7.62 -4.33 -6.08
N PHE A 136 -8.26 -3.35 -6.70
CA PHE A 136 -8.42 -3.32 -8.15
C PHE A 136 -7.05 -3.39 -8.82
N LEU A 137 -6.09 -2.56 -8.38
CA LEU A 137 -4.72 -2.55 -8.89
C LEU A 137 -4.03 -3.90 -8.68
N LEU A 138 -4.12 -4.49 -7.49
CA LEU A 138 -3.55 -5.81 -7.18
C LEU A 138 -4.11 -6.91 -8.09
N ALA A 139 -5.43 -6.98 -8.22
CA ALA A 139 -6.12 -8.00 -9.00
C ALA A 139 -5.79 -7.85 -10.50
N LYS A 140 -5.78 -6.62 -11.02
CA LYS A 140 -5.49 -6.33 -12.41
C LYS A 140 -4.05 -6.62 -12.80
N LEU A 141 -3.08 -6.20 -11.99
CA LEU A 141 -1.67 -6.47 -12.29
C LEU A 141 -1.32 -7.95 -12.10
N SER A 142 -1.99 -8.64 -11.18
CA SER A 142 -1.91 -10.11 -11.10
C SER A 142 -2.49 -10.79 -12.36
N ALA A 143 -3.56 -10.22 -12.94
CA ALA A 143 -4.16 -10.73 -14.17
C ALA A 143 -3.29 -10.46 -15.40
N LEU A 144 -2.49 -9.39 -15.45
CA LEU A 144 -1.54 -9.16 -16.55
C LEU A 144 -0.58 -10.31 -16.75
N ASN A 145 -0.21 -11.01 -15.67
CA ASN A 145 0.65 -12.17 -15.77
C ASN A 145 -0.01 -13.37 -16.47
N LYS A 146 -1.35 -13.42 -16.47
CA LYS A 146 -2.14 -14.52 -17.07
C LYS A 146 -2.69 -14.17 -18.45
N ILE A 147 -2.89 -12.89 -18.72
CA ILE A 147 -3.48 -12.41 -19.96
C ILE A 147 -2.37 -12.32 -21.01
N HIS A 148 -2.44 -13.17 -22.03
CA HIS A 148 -1.81 -12.85 -23.31
C HIS A 148 -2.28 -11.47 -23.72
N PHE A 149 -1.35 -10.50 -23.77
CA PHE A 149 -1.58 -9.17 -24.31
C PHE A 149 -2.25 -9.33 -25.67
N THR A 150 -3.56 -9.16 -25.67
CA THR A 150 -4.43 -9.08 -26.84
C THR A 150 -4.88 -7.63 -26.94
N LYS A 151 -5.70 -7.28 -27.94
CA LYS A 151 -6.28 -5.93 -28.18
C LYS A 151 -6.77 -5.15 -26.93
N ASN A 152 -6.95 -5.81 -25.79
CA ASN A 152 -7.31 -5.24 -24.49
C ASN A 152 -6.13 -4.70 -23.64
N GLY A 153 -4.87 -4.83 -24.07
CA GLY A 153 -3.71 -4.34 -23.31
C GLY A 153 -3.73 -2.82 -23.08
N LYS A 154 -4.12 -2.05 -24.10
CA LYS A 154 -4.25 -0.59 -23.99
C LYS A 154 -5.39 -0.18 -23.06
N SER A 155 -6.56 -0.82 -23.17
CA SER A 155 -7.70 -0.50 -22.28
C SER A 155 -7.41 -0.89 -20.83
N PHE A 156 -6.70 -2.00 -20.63
CA PHE A 156 -6.16 -2.38 -19.33
C PHE A 156 -5.25 -1.28 -18.76
N LEU A 157 -4.27 -0.83 -19.55
CA LEU A 157 -3.30 0.18 -19.12
C LEU A 157 -4.00 1.46 -18.69
N ILE A 158 -4.89 1.98 -19.53
CA ILE A 158 -5.67 3.20 -19.25
C ILE A 158 -6.43 3.05 -17.93
N ARG A 159 -7.05 1.88 -17.69
CA ARG A 159 -7.80 1.65 -16.47
C ARG A 159 -6.89 1.55 -15.25
N ALA A 160 -5.79 0.80 -15.31
CA ALA A 160 -4.83 0.71 -14.20
C ALA A 160 -4.21 2.07 -13.86
N GLN A 161 -3.89 2.87 -14.88
CA GLN A 161 -3.40 4.24 -14.74
C GLN A 161 -4.44 5.13 -14.05
N LYS A 162 -5.71 5.07 -14.50
CA LYS A 162 -6.81 5.80 -13.89
C LYS A 162 -7.02 5.44 -12.42
N GLU A 163 -7.01 4.15 -12.08
CA GLU A 163 -7.30 3.69 -10.71
C GLU A 163 -6.15 4.05 -9.76
N LEU A 164 -4.91 4.08 -10.25
CA LEU A 164 -3.78 4.59 -9.49
C LEU A 164 -3.84 6.13 -9.31
N GLU A 165 -4.27 6.86 -10.34
CA GLU A 165 -4.49 8.30 -10.25
C GLU A 165 -5.60 8.64 -9.26
N ASP A 166 -6.74 7.96 -9.35
CA ASP A 166 -7.86 8.13 -8.44
C ASP A 166 -7.42 7.82 -7.00
N LEU A 167 -6.56 6.81 -6.77
CA LEU A 167 -6.07 6.45 -5.43
C LEU A 167 -5.26 7.58 -4.80
N ILE A 168 -4.38 8.21 -5.58
CA ILE A 168 -3.56 9.34 -5.12
C ILE A 168 -4.44 10.57 -4.85
N VAL A 169 -5.37 10.88 -5.76
CA VAL A 169 -6.30 12.02 -5.62
C VAL A 169 -7.22 11.84 -4.41
N ASN A 170 -7.74 10.64 -4.22
CA ASN A 170 -8.62 10.33 -3.10
C ASN A 170 -7.88 10.39 -1.76
N ALA A 171 -6.65 9.88 -1.71
CA ALA A 171 -5.81 10.01 -0.52
C ALA A 171 -5.54 11.48 -0.16
N LYS A 172 -5.22 12.32 -1.16
CA LYS A 172 -5.09 13.78 -0.98
C LYS A 172 -6.39 14.39 -0.43
N ALA A 173 -7.53 14.08 -1.05
CA ALA A 173 -8.84 14.62 -0.66
C ALA A 173 -9.26 14.21 0.76
N MET A 174 -8.81 13.03 1.23
CA MET A 174 -9.07 12.53 2.59
C MET A 174 -8.04 13.02 3.62
N ASN A 175 -7.03 13.78 3.20
CA ASN A 175 -5.92 14.21 4.04
C ASN A 175 -5.26 13.04 4.79
N ILE A 176 -4.97 11.96 4.07
CA ILE A 176 -4.23 10.80 4.59
C ILE A 176 -2.80 10.79 4.02
N VAL A 177 -1.85 10.32 4.83
CA VAL A 177 -0.52 9.96 4.32
C VAL A 177 -0.61 8.53 3.79
N LEU A 178 -0.56 8.37 2.47
CA LEU A 178 -0.70 7.07 1.82
C LEU A 178 0.66 6.41 1.63
N SER A 179 0.85 5.25 2.26
CA SER A 179 2.06 4.45 2.13
C SER A 179 1.78 3.16 1.35
N LEU A 180 2.44 2.98 0.20
CA LEU A 180 2.24 1.86 -0.71
C LEU A 180 3.49 0.98 -0.76
N HIS A 181 3.30 -0.32 -0.51
CA HIS A 181 4.39 -1.28 -0.39
C HIS A 181 4.19 -2.51 -1.28
N ASP A 182 5.30 -3.01 -1.80
CA ASP A 182 5.38 -4.22 -2.63
C ASP A 182 4.61 -4.15 -3.96
N THR A 183 4.68 -5.23 -4.73
CA THR A 183 3.95 -5.38 -5.98
C THR A 183 2.46 -5.04 -5.79
N PRO A 184 1.90 -4.15 -6.63
CA PRO A 184 2.45 -3.72 -7.92
C PRO A 184 3.26 -2.44 -7.92
N TYR A 185 3.36 -1.73 -6.79
CA TYR A 185 3.82 -0.34 -6.76
C TYR A 185 5.25 -0.11 -7.26
N PRO A 186 6.24 -0.97 -6.95
CA PRO A 186 7.58 -0.90 -7.54
C PRO A 186 7.59 -0.87 -9.07
N PHE A 187 6.63 -1.55 -9.73
CA PHE A 187 6.50 -1.60 -11.20
C PHE A 187 5.83 -0.35 -11.78
N LEU A 188 5.11 0.39 -10.92
CA LEU A 188 4.41 1.61 -11.27
C LEU A 188 5.17 2.87 -10.82
N LEU A 189 6.34 2.72 -10.20
CA LEU A 189 7.06 3.82 -9.53
C LEU A 189 7.27 5.06 -10.42
N PRO A 190 7.73 4.94 -11.69
CA PRO A 190 7.84 6.12 -12.57
C PRO A 190 6.51 6.86 -12.76
N TYR A 191 5.41 6.11 -12.88
CA TYR A 191 4.07 6.66 -13.07
C TYR A 191 3.51 7.27 -11.78
N ILE A 192 3.76 6.64 -10.62
CA ILE A 192 3.41 7.21 -9.32
C ILE A 192 4.09 8.56 -9.12
N ILE A 193 5.41 8.66 -9.38
CA ILE A 193 6.14 9.94 -9.29
C ILE A 193 5.49 11.00 -10.19
N LYS A 194 5.15 10.65 -11.43
CA LYS A 194 4.48 11.55 -12.37
C LYS A 194 3.12 12.03 -11.85
N LEU A 195 2.28 11.11 -11.35
CA LEU A 195 0.96 11.42 -10.83
C LEU A 195 1.01 12.25 -9.55
N THR A 196 1.92 11.91 -8.62
CA THR A 196 2.10 12.66 -7.39
C THR A 196 2.50 14.11 -7.70
N LYS A 197 3.47 14.33 -8.59
CA LYS A 197 3.85 15.69 -9.00
C LYS A 197 2.70 16.46 -9.65
N LYS A 198 1.91 15.78 -10.49
CA LYS A 198 0.74 16.36 -11.15
C LYS A 198 -0.31 16.86 -10.14
N HIS A 199 -0.55 16.09 -9.08
CA HIS A 199 -1.66 16.33 -8.14
C HIS A 199 -1.24 16.98 -6.82
N HIS A 200 0.05 17.14 -6.55
CA HIS A 200 0.58 17.76 -5.33
C HIS A 200 1.53 18.91 -5.65
N ASP A 201 1.14 19.77 -6.59
CA ASP A 201 1.80 21.07 -6.82
C ASP A 201 3.30 20.93 -7.14
N GLY A 202 3.66 19.91 -7.92
CA GLY A 202 5.04 19.60 -8.31
C GLY A 202 5.85 18.79 -7.30
N LYS A 203 5.32 18.54 -6.09
CA LYS A 203 6.01 17.78 -5.04
C LYS A 203 6.19 16.30 -5.41
N SER A 204 7.33 15.74 -5.02
CA SER A 204 7.63 14.31 -5.24
C SER A 204 7.06 13.45 -4.11
N PRO A 205 6.75 12.17 -4.34
CA PRO A 205 6.50 11.25 -3.23
C PRO A 205 7.79 11.00 -2.46
N LEU A 206 7.68 10.62 -1.19
CA LEU A 206 8.81 10.11 -0.41
C LEU A 206 9.08 8.67 -0.83
N ILE A 207 10.27 8.41 -1.38
CA ILE A 207 10.64 7.09 -1.87
C ILE A 207 11.53 6.41 -0.81
N ILE A 208 11.09 5.25 -0.34
CA ILE A 208 11.89 4.37 0.51
C ILE A 208 12.33 3.14 -0.28
N LEU A 209 13.49 2.59 0.03
CA LEU A 209 14.03 1.43 -0.66
C LEU A 209 14.44 0.35 0.33
N SER A 210 13.74 -0.80 0.27
CA SER A 210 14.23 -2.04 0.87
C SER A 210 15.20 -2.73 -0.08
N GLU A 211 16.50 -2.62 0.21
CA GLU A 211 17.55 -3.18 -0.64
C GLU A 211 17.74 -4.68 -0.41
N ARG A 212 18.05 -5.39 -1.50
CA ARG A 212 18.40 -6.81 -1.50
C ARG A 212 19.69 -7.04 -2.27
N ASP A 213 20.32 -8.18 -2.01
CA ASP A 213 21.35 -8.69 -2.90
C ASP A 213 20.70 -9.18 -4.21
N PRO A 214 21.07 -8.63 -5.38
CA PRO A 214 20.44 -8.99 -6.65
C PRO A 214 20.56 -10.48 -6.98
N GLU A 215 21.74 -11.06 -6.80
CA GLU A 215 22.02 -12.47 -7.06
C GLU A 215 21.16 -13.40 -6.20
N GLU A 216 21.15 -13.18 -4.88
CA GLU A 216 20.33 -13.97 -3.95
C GLU A 216 18.84 -13.83 -4.28
N TYR A 217 18.38 -12.59 -4.52
CA TYR A 217 16.98 -12.32 -4.79
C TYR A 217 16.49 -13.03 -6.04
N ILE A 218 17.18 -12.85 -7.17
CA ILE A 218 16.80 -13.47 -8.43
C ILE A 218 16.87 -14.99 -8.31
N SER A 219 17.98 -15.54 -7.78
CA SER A 219 18.15 -16.99 -7.61
C SER A 219 17.05 -17.63 -6.78
N ARG A 220 16.64 -16.98 -5.69
CA ARG A 220 15.56 -17.47 -4.82
C ARG A 220 14.19 -17.41 -5.51
N ARG A 221 13.90 -16.33 -6.25
CA ARG A 221 12.60 -16.17 -6.92
C ARG A 221 12.42 -17.18 -8.04
N THR A 222 13.46 -17.41 -8.83
CA THR A 222 13.39 -18.35 -9.96
C THR A 222 13.41 -19.81 -9.52
N SER A 223 14.07 -20.15 -8.42
CA SER A 223 14.07 -21.52 -7.88
C SER A 223 12.75 -21.95 -7.21
N THR A 224 11.93 -20.98 -6.77
CA THR A 224 10.66 -21.24 -6.05
C THR A 224 9.41 -21.01 -6.90
N ASN A 225 9.56 -20.81 -8.21
CA ASN A 225 8.50 -20.34 -9.14
C ASN A 225 7.83 -19.01 -8.72
N GLN A 226 8.32 -18.34 -7.67
CA GLN A 226 7.83 -17.02 -7.26
C GLN A 226 8.21 -15.94 -8.27
N GLY A 227 9.21 -16.18 -9.11
CA GLY A 227 9.59 -15.34 -10.24
C GLY A 227 8.50 -15.26 -11.32
N ASP A 228 7.54 -16.19 -11.33
CA ASP A 228 6.48 -16.19 -12.35
C ASP A 228 5.57 -14.97 -12.22
N SER A 229 5.36 -14.45 -11.01
CA SER A 229 4.56 -13.25 -10.77
C SER A 229 5.32 -11.93 -10.92
N HIS A 230 6.64 -11.98 -11.16
CA HIS A 230 7.47 -10.80 -11.31
C HIS A 230 7.68 -10.52 -12.79
N LEU A 231 6.93 -9.56 -13.32
CA LEU A 231 6.97 -9.19 -14.73
C LEU A 231 8.14 -8.25 -15.02
N MET A 232 8.77 -8.46 -16.17
CA MET A 232 9.86 -7.65 -16.69
C MET A 232 9.57 -7.23 -18.13
N CYS A 233 10.05 -6.06 -18.54
CA CYS A 233 10.04 -5.64 -19.93
C CYS A 233 11.10 -6.40 -20.72
N ARG A 234 10.70 -7.18 -21.73
CA ARG A 234 11.60 -8.00 -22.54
C ARG A 234 12.61 -7.14 -23.30
N GLN A 235 12.15 -6.07 -23.96
CA GLN A 235 13.01 -5.18 -24.78
C GLN A 235 14.11 -4.49 -23.97
N SER A 236 13.83 -4.16 -22.70
CA SER A 236 14.79 -3.48 -21.83
C SER A 236 15.91 -4.42 -21.35
N LEU A 237 15.71 -5.74 -21.44
CA LEU A 237 16.80 -6.70 -21.23
C LEU A 237 17.82 -6.62 -22.37
N GLU A 238 17.42 -6.26 -23.58
CA GLU A 238 18.32 -6.19 -24.73
C GLU A 238 19.14 -4.88 -24.73
N ASN A 239 18.51 -3.75 -24.37
CA ASN A 239 19.13 -2.42 -24.40
C ASN A 239 19.12 -1.73 -23.02
N ARG A 240 20.32 -1.43 -22.49
CA ARG A 240 20.48 -0.67 -21.25
C ARG A 240 19.78 0.65 -21.33
N SER A 241 19.03 1.01 -20.30
CA SER A 241 18.17 2.17 -20.37
C SER A 241 17.99 2.87 -19.02
N SER A 242 17.59 4.13 -19.09
CA SER A 242 17.32 4.98 -17.92
C SER A 242 16.23 4.38 -17.02
N PHE A 243 16.08 4.91 -15.80
CA PHE A 243 15.05 4.46 -14.86
C PHE A 243 13.64 4.35 -15.49
N TYR A 244 13.27 5.34 -16.31
CA TYR A 244 12.00 5.42 -17.07
C TYR A 244 11.91 4.46 -18.28
N ASN A 245 12.86 3.55 -18.41
CA ASN A 245 12.90 2.52 -19.43
C ASN A 245 13.39 1.17 -18.88
N SER A 246 13.59 1.08 -17.56
CA SER A 246 14.14 -0.11 -16.92
C SER A 246 13.30 -1.37 -17.20
N SER A 247 13.92 -2.53 -17.02
CA SER A 247 13.23 -3.82 -17.17
C SER A 247 12.06 -4.02 -16.20
N PHE A 248 11.85 -3.14 -15.22
CA PHE A 248 10.72 -3.21 -14.29
C PHE A 248 9.70 -2.07 -14.46
N ASP A 249 9.90 -1.18 -15.43
CA ASP A 249 8.91 -0.17 -15.81
C ASP A 249 7.86 -0.77 -16.75
N ILE A 250 6.86 -1.42 -16.16
CA ILE A 250 5.80 -2.10 -16.92
C ILE A 250 4.98 -1.12 -17.75
N ILE A 251 4.67 0.06 -17.19
CA ILE A 251 3.87 1.09 -17.87
C ILE A 251 4.62 1.59 -19.11
N GLY A 252 5.87 2.03 -18.94
CA GLY A 252 6.68 2.49 -20.07
C GLY A 252 6.90 1.40 -21.10
N CYS A 253 7.08 0.15 -20.67
CA CYS A 253 7.20 -0.99 -21.58
C CYS A 253 5.98 -1.13 -22.50
N ILE A 254 4.78 -1.06 -21.92
CA ILE A 254 3.53 -1.18 -22.67
C ILE A 254 3.34 0.03 -23.59
N GLU A 255 3.60 1.24 -23.11
CA GLU A 255 3.49 2.46 -23.92
C GLU A 255 4.41 2.43 -25.14
N ARG A 256 5.67 1.99 -24.97
CA ARG A 256 6.63 1.80 -26.07
C ARG A 256 6.14 0.74 -27.06
N GLY A 257 5.67 -0.41 -26.56
CA GLY A 257 5.12 -1.48 -27.41
C GLY A 257 3.94 -1.00 -28.27
N VAL A 258 2.99 -0.28 -27.67
CA VAL A 258 1.82 0.28 -28.38
C VAL A 258 2.24 1.29 -29.45
N ASN A 259 3.22 2.15 -29.15
CA ASN A 259 3.68 3.17 -30.09
C ASN A 259 4.46 2.57 -31.27
N ASN A 260 5.29 1.55 -31.03
CA ASN A 260 6.02 0.85 -32.08
C ASN A 260 5.08 0.16 -33.08
N ASN A 261 3.99 -0.46 -32.59
CA ASN A 261 3.00 -1.10 -33.45
C ASN A 261 2.30 -0.11 -34.41
N LYS A 262 2.03 1.13 -33.95
CA LYS A 262 1.45 2.18 -34.81
C LYS A 262 2.41 2.66 -35.88
N ALA A 263 3.70 2.77 -35.56
CA ALA A 263 4.71 3.16 -36.54
C ALA A 263 4.83 2.09 -37.65
N SER A 264 4.81 0.80 -37.27
CA SER A 264 4.84 -0.31 -38.23
C SER A 264 3.58 -0.41 -39.08
N SER A 265 2.39 -0.09 -38.55
CA SER A 265 1.16 -0.10 -39.35
C SER A 265 1.15 0.97 -40.44
N ASN A 266 1.75 2.14 -40.18
CA ASN A 266 1.78 3.25 -41.14
C ASN A 266 2.80 3.03 -42.28
N LEU A 267 3.78 2.13 -42.11
CA LEU A 267 4.80 1.83 -43.11
C LEU A 267 4.36 0.79 -44.14
N ASN A 268 3.39 -0.07 -43.78
CA ASN A 268 2.90 -1.14 -44.66
C ASN A 268 1.97 -0.66 -45.78
N ASP A 269 1.61 0.63 -45.82
CA ASP A 269 0.95 1.24 -46.99
C ASP A 269 1.96 1.67 -48.08
N SER A 270 3.26 1.49 -47.85
CA SER A 270 4.30 1.69 -48.87
C SER A 270 4.69 0.35 -49.50
N GLU A 271 4.26 0.19 -50.75
CA GLU A 271 4.14 -1.04 -51.53
C GLU A 271 5.47 -1.66 -52.02
N ASN A 272 6.52 -1.73 -51.20
CA ASN A 272 7.77 -2.42 -51.54
C ASN A 272 8.06 -3.58 -50.57
N ASN A 273 7.65 -4.78 -51.01
CA ASN A 273 7.75 -6.07 -50.34
C ASN A 273 9.22 -6.53 -50.14
N ASP A 274 9.90 -6.03 -49.11
CA ASP A 274 11.08 -6.73 -48.58
C ASP A 274 10.66 -7.70 -47.47
N GLU A 275 10.71 -8.99 -47.80
CA GLU A 275 10.28 -10.12 -46.96
C GLU A 275 11.07 -10.22 -45.63
N THR A 276 12.22 -9.55 -45.54
CA THR A 276 13.01 -9.48 -44.30
C THR A 276 12.44 -8.54 -43.24
N GLN A 277 11.58 -7.56 -43.60
CA GLN A 277 10.99 -6.64 -42.63
C GLN A 277 9.80 -7.23 -41.85
N ARG A 278 9.24 -8.37 -42.27
CA ARG A 278 8.13 -9.05 -41.57
C ARG A 278 8.54 -9.81 -40.30
N LYS A 279 9.84 -9.91 -39.98
CA LYS A 279 10.32 -10.80 -38.91
C LYS A 279 10.26 -10.22 -37.48
N TYR A 280 9.92 -8.94 -37.31
CA TYR A 280 9.88 -8.29 -35.99
C TYR A 280 8.58 -7.56 -35.68
N THR A 281 7.44 -8.05 -36.18
CA THR A 281 6.16 -7.75 -35.52
C THR A 281 6.16 -8.53 -34.20
N LEU A 282 6.88 -8.03 -33.19
CA LEU A 282 6.80 -8.52 -31.81
C LEU A 282 5.31 -8.59 -31.50
N SER A 283 4.80 -9.80 -31.32
CA SER A 283 3.41 -9.95 -30.93
C SER A 283 3.29 -9.24 -29.58
N GLU A 284 2.17 -8.58 -29.30
CA GLU A 284 1.99 -7.88 -28.01
C GLU A 284 2.24 -8.83 -26.81
N ARG A 285 2.14 -10.15 -27.04
CA ARG A 285 2.46 -11.23 -26.09
C ARG A 285 3.92 -11.30 -25.67
N ASP A 286 4.83 -10.65 -26.37
CA ASP A 286 6.27 -10.71 -26.13
C ASP A 286 6.82 -9.49 -25.37
N LEU A 287 5.98 -8.47 -25.09
CA LEU A 287 6.44 -7.24 -24.44
C LEU A 287 6.90 -7.47 -23.00
N LEU A 288 6.14 -8.25 -22.24
CA LEU A 288 6.44 -8.61 -20.86
C LEU A 288 6.85 -10.08 -20.78
N ILE A 289 7.79 -10.37 -19.89
CA ILE A 289 8.27 -11.72 -19.61
C ILE A 289 8.35 -11.89 -18.10
N SER A 290 7.96 -13.05 -17.56
CA SER A 290 8.18 -13.33 -16.15
C SER A 290 9.67 -13.47 -15.86
N MET A 291 10.09 -13.15 -14.64
CA MET A 291 11.49 -13.25 -14.22
C MET A 291 12.03 -14.68 -14.42
N THR A 292 11.24 -15.70 -14.10
CA THR A 292 11.60 -17.11 -14.34
C THR A 292 11.87 -17.37 -15.82
N ASN A 293 10.96 -16.94 -16.71
CA ASN A 293 11.13 -17.15 -18.15
C ASN A 293 12.29 -16.29 -18.71
N ALA A 294 12.50 -15.09 -18.19
CA ALA A 294 13.63 -14.25 -18.54
C ALA A 294 14.96 -14.92 -18.17
N THR A 295 15.06 -15.58 -17.02
CA THR A 295 16.28 -16.31 -16.68
C THR A 295 16.53 -17.52 -17.58
N LYS A 296 15.47 -18.20 -18.04
CA LYS A 296 15.58 -19.31 -18.99
C LYS A 296 16.02 -18.83 -20.37
N GLU A 297 15.52 -17.67 -20.80
CA GLU A 297 15.75 -17.14 -22.15
C GLU A 297 17.06 -16.34 -22.26
N PHE A 298 17.35 -15.47 -21.30
CA PHE A 298 18.49 -14.54 -21.34
C PHE A 298 19.63 -14.90 -20.37
N GLY A 299 19.44 -15.93 -19.55
CA GLY A 299 20.38 -16.30 -18.49
C GLY A 299 20.19 -15.52 -17.19
N ILE A 300 20.58 -16.13 -16.07
CA ILE A 300 20.42 -15.52 -14.73
C ILE A 300 21.22 -14.23 -14.57
N ASP A 301 22.46 -14.18 -15.06
CA ASP A 301 23.34 -13.02 -14.91
C ASP A 301 22.74 -11.74 -15.53
N LYS A 302 22.05 -11.90 -16.65
CA LYS A 302 21.40 -10.78 -17.34
C LYS A 302 20.23 -10.22 -16.53
N VAL A 303 19.43 -11.10 -15.93
CA VAL A 303 18.31 -10.70 -15.06
C VAL A 303 18.80 -10.08 -13.76
N VAL A 304 19.88 -10.62 -13.18
CA VAL A 304 20.58 -10.06 -12.02
C VAL A 304 21.07 -8.64 -12.32
N GLU A 305 21.73 -8.43 -13.45
CA GLU A 305 22.21 -7.09 -13.83
C GLU A 305 21.06 -6.11 -14.01
N SER A 306 19.96 -6.51 -14.67
CA SER A 306 18.79 -5.64 -14.80
C SER A 306 18.14 -5.29 -13.45
N PHE A 307 18.10 -6.23 -12.50
CA PHE A 307 17.61 -5.94 -11.16
C PHE A 307 18.57 -5.03 -10.37
N ARG A 308 19.88 -5.19 -10.55
CA ARG A 308 20.89 -4.29 -10.00
C ARG A 308 20.75 -2.87 -10.55
N GLU A 309 20.58 -2.72 -11.87
CA GLU A 309 20.32 -1.43 -12.52
C GLU A 309 19.05 -0.76 -11.97
N TYR A 310 17.99 -1.54 -11.77
CA TYR A 310 16.76 -1.08 -11.13
C TYR A 310 17.02 -0.57 -9.70
N GLN A 311 17.63 -1.37 -8.83
CA GLN A 311 17.91 -0.96 -7.45
C GLN A 311 18.84 0.27 -7.41
N ASN A 312 19.83 0.34 -8.28
CA ASN A 312 20.72 1.51 -8.38
C ASN A 312 19.96 2.77 -8.76
N SER A 313 19.00 2.66 -9.68
CA SER A 313 18.17 3.77 -10.10
C SER A 313 17.18 4.18 -9.01
N ALA A 314 16.51 3.21 -8.36
CA ALA A 314 15.64 3.46 -7.22
C ALA A 314 16.40 4.11 -6.06
N ARG A 315 17.64 3.71 -5.79
CA ARG A 315 18.49 4.29 -4.74
C ARG A 315 18.80 5.77 -4.98
N LYS A 316 18.98 6.18 -6.24
CA LYS A 316 19.19 7.59 -6.60
C LYS A 316 17.95 8.46 -6.34
N LEU A 317 16.76 7.85 -6.33
CA LEU A 317 15.49 8.52 -6.08
C LEU A 317 15.05 8.41 -4.62
N ALA A 318 15.61 7.47 -3.85
CA ALA A 318 15.17 7.15 -2.51
C ALA A 318 15.64 8.21 -1.50
N THR A 319 14.70 8.73 -0.72
CA THR A 319 14.95 9.54 0.47
C THR A 319 15.55 8.69 1.60
N PHE A 320 15.16 7.42 1.68
CA PHE A 320 15.64 6.48 2.69
C PHE A 320 15.88 5.10 2.08
N SER A 321 17.06 4.55 2.27
CA SER A 321 17.41 3.20 1.80
C SER A 321 17.91 2.33 2.93
N TYR A 322 17.51 1.07 2.96
CA TYR A 322 17.83 0.16 4.06
C TYR A 322 18.11 -1.27 3.56
N LYS A 323 19.33 -1.75 3.83
CA LYS A 323 19.81 -3.09 3.46
C LYS A 323 19.44 -4.11 4.53
N ILE A 324 18.19 -4.57 4.52
CA ILE A 324 17.65 -5.48 5.56
C ILE A 324 18.47 -6.77 5.65
N PHE A 325 18.88 -7.33 4.51
CA PHE A 325 19.49 -8.66 4.43
C PHE A 325 21.00 -8.68 4.73
N ASN A 326 21.64 -7.51 4.81
CA ASN A 326 23.07 -7.42 5.13
C ASN A 326 23.33 -7.34 6.64
N ARG A 327 22.27 -7.34 7.46
CA ARG A 327 22.37 -7.24 8.92
C ARG A 327 22.51 -8.62 9.53
N LYS A 328 23.40 -8.73 10.52
CA LYS A 328 23.55 -9.96 11.32
C LYS A 328 22.29 -10.25 12.13
N ASP A 329 21.71 -9.21 12.71
CA ASP A 329 20.49 -9.30 13.51
C ASP A 329 19.26 -8.98 12.67
N ARG A 330 18.16 -9.69 12.97
CA ARG A 330 16.86 -9.41 12.38
C ARG A 330 16.42 -7.99 12.73
N THR A 331 16.08 -7.19 11.73
CA THR A 331 15.57 -5.84 11.94
C THR A 331 14.28 -5.83 12.75
N ASN A 332 14.26 -5.04 13.83
CA ASN A 332 13.06 -4.77 14.61
C ASN A 332 12.23 -3.66 13.94
N VAL A 333 10.90 -3.82 13.91
CA VAL A 333 9.98 -2.85 13.32
C VAL A 333 10.08 -1.48 14.00
N LYS A 334 10.18 -1.44 15.34
CA LYS A 334 10.26 -0.19 16.11
C LYS A 334 11.56 0.55 15.84
N ASP A 335 12.66 -0.17 15.70
CA ASP A 335 13.96 0.43 15.36
C ASP A 335 13.92 1.00 13.95
N LEU A 336 13.35 0.27 12.98
CA LEU A 336 13.17 0.75 11.62
C LEU A 336 12.27 1.99 11.57
N ALA A 337 11.14 1.98 12.28
CA ALA A 337 10.24 3.13 12.40
C ALA A 337 10.96 4.33 13.02
N SER A 338 11.77 4.13 14.07
CA SER A 338 12.54 5.21 14.71
C SER A 338 13.55 5.83 13.74
N LEU A 339 14.28 5.01 12.97
CA LEU A 339 15.21 5.48 11.93
C LEU A 339 14.48 6.25 10.82
N MET A 340 13.31 5.76 10.42
CA MET A 340 12.46 6.42 9.44
C MET A 340 11.94 7.78 9.97
N LYS A 341 11.51 7.83 11.23
CA LYS A 341 11.09 9.06 11.91
C LYS A 341 12.23 10.09 12.00
N GLU A 342 13.44 9.65 12.31
CA GLU A 342 14.61 10.54 12.33
C GLU A 342 14.85 11.17 10.94
N LYS A 343 14.69 10.38 9.88
CA LYS A 343 14.96 10.83 8.51
C LYS A 343 13.88 11.74 7.94
N PHE A 344 12.61 11.53 8.30
CA PHE A 344 11.51 12.21 7.62
C PHE A 344 10.27 12.47 8.49
N GLY A 345 10.33 12.19 9.79
CA GLY A 345 9.21 12.29 10.72
C GLY A 345 8.70 13.70 10.98
N HIS A 346 9.32 14.73 10.40
CA HIS A 346 8.87 16.12 10.42
C HIS A 346 7.96 16.47 9.22
N TYR A 347 7.88 15.62 8.17
CA TYR A 347 7.08 15.97 7.00
C TYR A 347 5.57 15.80 7.19
N TYR A 348 5.13 14.86 8.04
CA TYR A 348 3.71 14.59 8.23
C TYR A 348 3.37 14.32 9.70
N PRO A 349 2.31 14.95 10.24
CA PRO A 349 1.82 14.60 11.57
C PRO A 349 1.28 13.15 11.57
N PRO A 350 1.54 12.35 12.61
CA PRO A 350 1.03 11.00 12.71
C PRO A 350 -0.49 10.99 12.86
N GLU A 351 -1.18 10.09 12.13
CA GLU A 351 -2.59 9.81 12.39
C GLU A 351 -2.74 9.05 13.73
N LYS A 352 -3.65 9.50 14.58
CA LYS A 352 -3.98 8.81 15.83
C LYS A 352 -4.88 7.61 15.55
N GLY A 353 -4.68 6.53 16.30
CA GLY A 353 -5.61 5.40 16.33
C GLY A 353 -5.57 4.50 15.08
N LEU A 354 -4.40 4.20 14.52
CA LEU A 354 -4.31 3.23 13.44
C LEU A 354 -4.64 1.80 13.90
N VAL A 355 -5.31 1.04 13.03
CA VAL A 355 -5.67 -0.36 13.25
C VAL A 355 -5.12 -1.22 12.11
N ASN A 356 -4.38 -2.26 12.48
CA ASN A 356 -3.93 -3.28 11.53
C ASN A 356 -5.11 -4.19 11.17
N VAL A 357 -5.40 -4.30 9.88
CA VAL A 357 -6.48 -5.11 9.34
C VAL A 357 -5.96 -6.07 8.28
N ASN A 358 -6.50 -7.30 8.27
CA ASN A 358 -6.40 -8.18 7.13
C ASN A 358 -7.60 -7.93 6.22
N LEU A 359 -7.36 -7.18 5.15
CA LEU A 359 -8.38 -6.71 4.24
C LEU A 359 -9.14 -7.89 3.58
N LEU A 360 -8.48 -9.02 3.28
CA LEU A 360 -9.13 -10.16 2.59
C LEU A 360 -10.16 -10.85 3.47
N LYS A 361 -9.91 -10.92 4.79
CA LYS A 361 -10.85 -11.52 5.74
C LYS A 361 -12.08 -10.66 5.99
N GLN A 362 -12.01 -9.37 5.63
CA GLN A 362 -13.02 -8.37 6.02
C GLN A 362 -13.92 -7.91 4.87
N THR A 363 -13.43 -7.92 3.63
CA THR A 363 -14.11 -7.22 2.52
C THR A 363 -14.62 -8.11 1.40
N PHE A 364 -14.33 -9.41 1.39
CA PHE A 364 -14.30 -10.14 0.12
C PHE A 364 -15.46 -11.09 -0.21
N ILE A 365 -16.48 -11.28 0.63
CA ILE A 365 -17.51 -12.31 0.36
C ILE A 365 -18.85 -11.77 -0.20
N GLU A 366 -19.24 -10.51 -0.01
CA GLU A 366 -20.64 -10.14 -0.29
C GLU A 366 -20.92 -9.18 -1.47
N LYS A 367 -19.93 -8.50 -2.09
CA LYS A 367 -20.25 -7.40 -3.03
C LYS A 367 -19.46 -7.27 -4.35
N ILE A 368 -18.51 -8.17 -4.68
CA ILE A 368 -17.67 -8.04 -5.91
C ILE A 368 -17.80 -9.24 -6.89
N LEU A 369 -18.65 -10.22 -6.59
CA LEU A 369 -19.22 -11.15 -7.58
C LEU A 369 -20.66 -10.72 -7.87
#